data_AF-A0A348G1B1-F1
#
_entry.id   AF-A0A348G1B1-F1
#
_cell.length_a   1.000
_cell.length_b   1.000
_cell.length_c   1.000
_cell.angle_alpha   90.00
_cell.angle_beta   90.00
_cell.angle_gamma   90.00
#
_symmetry.space_group_name_H-M   'P 1'
#
loop_
_entity.id
_entity.type
_entity.pdbx_description
1 polymer ?
#
loop_
_entity_poly.entity_id
_entity_poly.type
_entity_poly.pdbx_seq_one_letter_code
_entity_poly.pdbx_strand_id
1 'polypeptide(L)'
;MPSDRLLTTQEAADRLGITPRLLLEHVKSGQIRYVLTGRGTKRPRRRFAEADLAEFIANRTRRDVPPVPKGGSCPSTSRRDDGATSTISSSVVVGFTARRAQRLAERQRP
;
A
#
# COMPACT_ATOMS: atom_id res chain seq x y z
N MET A 1 -22.75 -21.82 7.59
CA MET A 1 -22.94 -20.62 6.75
C MET A 1 -22.73 -19.43 7.67
N PRO A 2 -21.71 -18.58 7.48
CA PRO A 2 -21.62 -17.36 8.27
C PRO A 2 -22.89 -16.57 7.97
N SER A 3 -23.65 -16.28 9.01
CA SER A 3 -24.82 -15.42 8.91
C SER A 3 -24.29 -14.02 8.60
N ASP A 4 -24.33 -13.60 7.34
CA ASP A 4 -23.79 -12.32 6.85
C ASP A 4 -24.64 -11.14 7.36
N ARG A 5 -24.63 -10.95 8.69
CA ARG A 5 -25.24 -9.81 9.32
C ARG A 5 -24.42 -8.57 8.96
N LEU A 6 -25.03 -7.72 8.15
CA LEU A 6 -24.47 -6.44 7.74
C LEU A 6 -24.53 -5.43 8.89
N LEU A 7 -23.40 -5.19 9.53
CA LEU A 7 -23.23 -4.27 10.65
C LEU A 7 -23.27 -2.82 10.16
N THR A 8 -23.87 -1.95 10.97
CA THR A 8 -23.77 -0.49 10.80
C THR A 8 -22.37 0.01 11.11
N THR A 9 -22.06 1.25 10.70
CA THR A 9 -20.79 1.90 11.05
C THR A 9 -20.53 1.93 12.56
N GLN A 10 -21.57 2.14 13.37
CA GLN A 10 -21.45 2.19 14.82
C GLN A 10 -21.17 0.79 15.37
N GLU A 11 -21.98 -0.20 15.02
CA GLU A 11 -21.77 -1.58 15.46
C GLU A 11 -20.39 -2.13 15.04
N ALA A 12 -19.95 -1.83 13.82
CA ALA A 12 -18.63 -2.23 13.33
C ALA A 12 -17.48 -1.56 14.09
N ALA A 13 -17.66 -0.29 14.47
CA ALA A 13 -16.67 0.45 15.25
C ALA A 13 -16.58 -0.10 16.68
N ASP A 14 -17.73 -0.38 17.29
CA ASP A 14 -17.83 -1.00 18.62
C ASP A 14 -17.17 -2.39 18.62
N ARG A 15 -17.38 -3.19 17.56
CA ARG A 15 -16.74 -4.51 17.40
C ARG A 15 -15.22 -4.44 17.28
N LEU A 16 -14.69 -3.42 16.61
CA LEU A 16 -13.25 -3.20 16.48
C LEU A 16 -12.64 -2.44 17.67
N GLY A 17 -13.46 -1.94 18.60
CA GLY A 17 -13.01 -1.12 19.72
C GLY A 17 -12.44 0.24 19.30
N ILE A 18 -12.89 0.79 18.17
CA ILE A 18 -12.39 2.06 17.62
C ILE A 18 -13.51 3.09 17.47
N THR A 19 -13.14 4.35 17.26
CA THR A 19 -14.13 5.38 16.96
C THR A 19 -14.70 5.22 15.54
N PRO A 20 -15.98 5.56 15.29
CA PRO A 20 -16.59 5.51 13.96
C PRO A 20 -15.84 6.36 12.92
N ARG A 21 -15.22 7.45 13.37
CA ARG A 21 -14.39 8.32 12.54
C ARG A 21 -13.18 7.57 11.98
N LEU A 22 -12.43 6.87 12.85
CA LEU A 22 -11.26 6.10 12.46
C LEU A 22 -11.64 4.95 11.51
N LEU A 23 -12.77 4.28 11.78
CA LEU A 23 -13.31 3.25 10.89
C LEU A 23 -13.55 3.80 9.48
N LEU A 24 -14.13 4.99 9.36
CA LEU A 24 -14.34 5.64 8.05
C LEU A 24 -13.02 6.03 7.37
N GLU A 25 -11.97 6.37 8.10
CA GLU A 25 -10.64 6.64 7.55
C GLU A 25 -9.99 5.35 7.01
N HIS A 26 -10.17 4.21 7.67
CA HIS A 26 -9.75 2.89 7.14
C HIS A 26 -10.50 2.53 5.86
N VAL A 27 -11.79 2.84 5.77
CA VAL A 27 -12.57 2.64 4.55
C VAL A 27 -12.10 3.56 3.43
N LYS A 28 -11.80 4.83 3.72
CA LYS A 28 -11.27 5.78 2.74
C LYS A 28 -9.89 5.37 2.20
N SER A 29 -9.07 4.75 3.04
CA SER A 29 -7.76 4.20 2.62
C SER A 29 -7.87 2.83 1.93
N GLY A 30 -9.08 2.27 1.78
CA GLY A 30 -9.31 1.00 1.09
C GLY A 30 -8.93 -0.23 1.92
N GLN A 31 -8.72 -0.09 3.22
CA GLN A 31 -8.29 -1.20 4.09
C GLN A 31 -9.46 -2.10 4.54
N ILE A 32 -10.69 -1.57 4.50
CA ILE A 32 -11.90 -2.29 4.92
C ILE A 32 -12.92 -2.22 3.79
N ARG A 33 -13.41 -3.38 3.35
CA ARG A 33 -14.48 -3.49 2.36
C ARG A 33 -15.82 -3.15 3.00
N TYR A 34 -16.74 -2.64 2.19
CA TYR A 34 -18.07 -2.27 2.66
C TYR A 34 -19.11 -2.44 1.57
N VAL A 35 -20.35 -2.64 2.00
CA VAL A 35 -21.52 -2.71 1.15
C VAL A 35 -22.24 -1.36 1.18
N LEU A 36 -22.52 -0.80 0.01
CA LEU A 36 -23.39 0.35 -0.15
C LEU A 36 -24.85 -0.11 -0.10
N THR A 37 -25.57 0.23 0.97
CA THR A 37 -26.99 -0.13 1.12
C THR A 37 -27.92 0.99 0.67
N GLY A 38 -27.42 2.23 0.58
CA GLY A 38 -28.21 3.39 0.16
C GLY A 38 -27.88 3.86 -1.25
N ARG A 39 -28.88 4.46 -1.93
CA ARG A 39 -28.72 5.10 -3.26
C ARG A 39 -28.23 6.56 -3.19
N GLY A 40 -28.06 7.11 -1.99
CA GLY A 40 -27.68 8.51 -1.79
C GLY A 40 -26.20 8.75 -2.08
N THR A 41 -25.90 9.71 -2.96
CA THR A 41 -24.53 10.06 -3.38
C THR A 41 -23.81 10.96 -2.36
N LYS A 42 -24.53 11.89 -1.71
CA LYS A 42 -23.95 12.85 -0.75
C LYS A 42 -23.58 12.23 0.60
N ARG A 43 -24.37 11.26 1.08
CA ARG A 43 -24.15 10.55 2.36
C ARG A 43 -24.44 9.06 2.17
N PRO A 44 -23.49 8.31 1.57
CA PRO A 44 -23.68 6.88 1.32
C PRO A 44 -23.82 6.12 2.64
N ARG A 45 -24.91 5.35 2.78
CA ARG A 45 -25.08 4.42 3.90
C ARG A 45 -24.24 3.17 3.62
N ARG A 46 -23.22 2.98 4.45
CA ARG A 46 -22.29 1.86 4.36
C ARG A 46 -22.64 0.82 5.43
N ARG A 47 -22.50 -0.45 5.07
CA ARG A 47 -22.60 -1.60 5.96
C ARG A 47 -21.37 -2.48 5.83
N PHE A 48 -21.05 -3.21 6.88
CA PHE A 48 -19.84 -4.03 6.97
C PHE A 48 -20.23 -5.48 7.22
N ALA A 49 -19.66 -6.41 6.45
CA ALA A 49 -19.79 -7.82 6.75
C ALA A 49 -18.84 -8.19 7.91
N GLU A 50 -19.26 -9.11 8.76
CA GLU A 50 -18.42 -9.58 9.87
C GLU A 50 -17.14 -10.26 9.36
N ALA A 51 -17.21 -10.92 8.19
CA ALA A 51 -16.06 -11.50 7.50
C ALA A 51 -15.02 -10.44 7.08
N ASP A 52 -15.46 -9.30 6.55
CA ASP A 52 -14.54 -8.21 6.13
C ASP A 52 -13.82 -7.59 7.35
N LEU A 53 -14.53 -7.47 8.48
CA LEU A 53 -13.93 -7.01 9.73
C LEU A 53 -12.92 -8.02 10.28
N ALA A 54 -13.22 -9.32 10.18
CA ALA A 54 -12.29 -10.38 10.57
C ALA A 54 -11.04 -10.40 9.67
N GLU A 55 -11.19 -10.21 8.36
CA GLU A 55 -10.07 -10.08 7.41
C GLU A 55 -9.20 -8.87 7.76
N PHE A 56 -9.82 -7.74 8.10
CA PHE A 56 -9.08 -6.56 8.56
C PHE A 56 -8.27 -6.83 9.83
N ILE A 57 -8.86 -7.52 10.82
CA ILE A 57 -8.15 -7.92 12.04
C ILE A 57 -6.98 -8.84 11.69
N ALA A 58 -7.21 -9.88 10.87
CA ALA A 58 -6.18 -10.83 10.47
C ALA A 58 -5.00 -10.14 9.77
N ASN A 59 -5.28 -9.22 8.83
CA ASN A 59 -4.27 -8.47 8.09
C ASN A 59 -3.47 -7.50 8.96
N ARG A 60 -4.09 -6.97 10.03
CA ARG A 60 -3.48 -5.97 10.91
C ARG A 60 -2.86 -6.56 12.17
N THR A 61 -3.19 -7.81 12.50
CA THR A 61 -2.61 -8.53 13.63
C THR A 61 -1.13 -8.75 13.35
N ARG A 62 -0.29 -8.06 14.13
CA ARG A 62 1.15 -8.27 14.14
C ARG A 62 1.52 -8.79 15.51
N ARG A 63 2.46 -9.74 15.56
CA ARG A 63 3.09 -10.13 16.80
C ARG A 63 4.24 -9.17 17.03
N ASP A 64 4.17 -8.37 18.11
CA ASP A 64 5.35 -7.68 18.63
C ASP A 64 6.28 -8.75 19.20
N VAL A 65 7.07 -9.35 18.30
CA VAL A 65 8.23 -10.12 18.74
C VAL A 65 9.16 -9.07 19.35
N PRO A 66 9.59 -9.22 20.62
CA PRO A 66 10.59 -8.32 21.17
C PRO A 66 11.76 -8.30 20.18
N PRO A 67 12.33 -7.11 19.87
CA PRO A 67 13.49 -7.05 19.01
C PRO A 67 14.53 -8.00 19.62
N VAL A 68 14.75 -9.12 18.95
CA VAL A 68 15.79 -10.07 19.33
C VAL A 68 17.06 -9.25 19.49
N PRO A 69 17.84 -9.41 20.57
CA PRO A 69 19.09 -8.67 20.73
C PRO A 69 19.90 -8.79 19.44
N LYS A 70 20.23 -7.63 18.85
CA LYS A 70 21.12 -7.53 17.69
C LYS A 70 22.44 -8.21 18.04
N GLY A 71 22.55 -9.48 17.66
CA GLY A 71 23.67 -10.34 18.03
C GLY A 71 23.47 -11.78 17.57
N GLY A 72 22.97 -11.97 16.35
CA GLY A 72 22.73 -13.32 15.81
C GLY A 72 22.29 -13.27 14.36
N SER A 73 23.26 -13.27 13.45
CA SER A 73 23.15 -13.33 11.98
C SER A 73 22.15 -12.35 11.33
N CYS A 74 22.66 -11.17 10.97
CA CYS A 74 22.29 -10.62 9.68
C CYS A 74 22.59 -11.68 8.61
N PRO A 75 21.64 -12.09 7.75
CA PRO A 75 22.02 -12.68 6.48
C PRO A 75 22.66 -11.57 5.66
N SER A 76 23.95 -11.35 5.89
CA SER A 76 24.82 -10.61 4.98
C SER A 76 24.72 -11.33 3.63
N THR A 77 24.08 -10.67 2.68
CA THR A 77 24.47 -10.67 1.27
C THR A 77 25.21 -11.92 0.79
N SER A 78 24.51 -13.05 0.61
CA SER A 78 24.99 -14.05 -0.33
C SER A 78 24.77 -13.50 -1.73
N ARG A 79 25.85 -12.91 -2.25
CA ARG A 79 26.07 -12.53 -3.64
C ARG A 79 25.51 -13.61 -4.57
N ARG A 80 24.53 -13.23 -5.40
CA ARG A 80 24.33 -13.86 -6.71
C ARG A 80 24.79 -12.83 -7.72
N ASP A 81 26.00 -13.04 -8.19
CA ASP A 81 26.47 -12.40 -9.42
C ASP A 81 25.57 -12.86 -10.59
N ASP A 82 25.45 -11.94 -11.54
CA ASP A 82 25.13 -12.13 -12.95
C ASP A 82 23.66 -12.23 -13.41
N GLY A 83 23.16 -11.06 -13.81
CA GLY A 83 21.97 -10.90 -14.63
C GLY A 83 21.61 -9.41 -14.81
N ALA A 84 22.52 -8.60 -15.36
CA ALA A 84 22.21 -7.23 -15.74
C ALA A 84 21.20 -7.22 -16.90
N THR A 85 19.89 -7.17 -16.60
CA THR A 85 18.89 -6.82 -17.61
C THR A 85 18.99 -5.33 -17.87
N SER A 86 19.87 -4.98 -18.81
CA SER A 86 19.92 -3.65 -19.43
C SER A 86 18.62 -3.41 -20.18
N THR A 87 17.61 -2.84 -19.50
CA THR A 87 16.45 -2.27 -20.19
C THR A 87 16.85 -0.90 -20.73
N ILE A 88 17.63 -0.88 -21.82
CA ILE A 88 17.67 0.29 -22.69
C ILE A 88 16.35 0.35 -23.45
N SER A 89 15.34 0.93 -22.80
CA SER A 89 14.16 1.42 -23.51
C SER A 89 14.63 2.57 -24.40
N SER A 90 14.83 2.29 -25.68
CA SER A 90 15.21 3.29 -26.68
C SER A 90 13.99 4.16 -27.01
N SER A 91 13.61 5.05 -26.09
CA SER A 91 12.83 6.22 -26.46
C SER A 91 13.79 7.22 -27.10
N VAL A 92 13.50 7.61 -28.34
CA VAL A 92 14.29 8.60 -29.07
C VAL A 92 14.05 9.97 -28.41
N VAL A 93 14.86 10.28 -27.40
CA VAL A 93 14.85 11.55 -26.69
C VAL A 93 15.56 12.60 -27.54
N VAL A 94 14.85 13.19 -28.50
CA VAL A 94 15.40 14.16 -29.47
C VAL A 94 15.75 15.51 -28.82
N GLY A 95 15.12 15.88 -27.70
CA GLY A 95 15.29 17.22 -27.12
C GLY A 95 16.52 17.39 -26.21
N PHE A 96 16.90 16.36 -25.44
CA PHE A 96 17.91 16.50 -24.38
C PHE A 96 19.34 16.17 -24.82
N THR A 97 19.51 15.34 -25.86
CA THR A 97 20.83 14.96 -26.39
C THR A 97 21.56 16.14 -27.04
N ALA A 98 20.83 17.04 -27.72
CA ALA A 98 21.40 18.23 -28.36
C ALA A 98 22.09 19.18 -27.37
N ARG A 99 21.47 19.46 -26.21
CA ARG A 99 22.08 20.28 -25.14
C ARG A 99 23.32 19.61 -24.53
N ARG A 100 23.33 18.28 -24.43
CA ARG A 100 24.49 17.53 -23.91
C ARG A 100 25.66 17.56 -24.88
N ALA A 101 25.40 17.45 -26.19
CA ALA A 101 26.41 17.52 -27.23
C ALA A 101 27.07 18.91 -27.30
N GLN A 102 26.29 19.99 -27.21
CA GLN A 102 26.83 21.35 -27.13
C GLN A 102 27.79 21.53 -25.93
N ARG A 103 27.38 21.10 -24.73
CA ARG A 103 28.24 21.18 -23.54
C ARG A 103 29.50 20.32 -23.64
N LEU A 104 29.45 19.18 -24.33
CA LEU A 104 30.63 18.34 -24.53
C LEU A 104 31.61 18.97 -25.52
N ALA A 105 31.11 19.57 -26.61
CA ALA A 105 31.94 20.30 -27.56
C ALA A 105 32.58 21.56 -26.95
N GLU A 106 31.86 22.27 -26.09
CA GLU A 106 32.41 23.41 -25.32
C GLU A 106 33.52 23.00 -24.35
N ARG A 107 33.41 21.81 -23.74
CA ARG A 107 34.39 21.29 -22.77
C ARG A 107 35.63 20.65 -23.40
N GLN A 108 35.64 20.40 -24.71
CA GLN A 108 36.71 19.68 -25.41
C GLN A 108 37.43 20.52 -26.49
N ARG A 109 37.40 21.86 -26.42
CA ARG A 109 38.38 22.64 -27.16
C ARG A 109 39.73 22.59 -26.43
N PRO A 110 40.84 22.25 -27.11
CA PRO A 110 42.18 22.32 -26.57
C PRO A 110 42.61 23.76 -26.29
#